data_AF-A0A968JTM4-F1
#
_entry.id   AF-A0A968JTM4-F1
#
_cell.length_a   1.000
_cell.length_b   1.000
_cell.length_c   1.000
_cell.angle_alpha   90.00
_cell.angle_beta   90.00
_cell.angle_gamma   90.00
#
_symmetry.space_group_name_H-M   'P 1'
#
loop_
_entity.id
_entity.type
_entity.pdbx_description
1 polymer ?
#
loop_
_entity_poly.entity_id
_entity_poly.type
_entity_poly.pdbx_seq_one_letter_code
_entity_poly.pdbx_strand_id
1 'polypeptide(L)'
;FLGNIIKSQDLSIDWIRSYGGKSADNALSIALDNDNNVYVTGYFQGIAKFDKYDVNSFGDTDIFLTKIDKSGKLCWTKTFGSRFFRNLTITESGYDLTVDKHNNIYLTGSFRDTVIFDTQKLISHGFEDIFIAKFNTIGQQKWVKQIGGVHQELPKKYCCK
;
A
#
# COMPACT_ATOMS: atom_id res chain seq x y z
N PHE A 1 -44.84 -29.93 5.12
CA PHE A 1 -43.86 -29.06 4.46
C PHE A 1 -43.47 -27.94 5.42
N LEU A 2 -42.45 -28.16 6.25
CA LEU A 2 -41.92 -27.13 7.14
C LEU A 2 -40.85 -26.36 6.37
N GLY A 3 -41.15 -25.10 6.07
CA GLY A 3 -40.23 -24.20 5.39
C GLY A 3 -39.04 -23.89 6.27
N ASN A 4 -37.84 -24.22 5.78
CA ASN A 4 -36.59 -23.70 6.33
C ASN A 4 -36.53 -22.21 6.06
N ILE A 5 -36.76 -21.40 7.08
CA ILE A 5 -36.44 -19.98 7.06
C ILE A 5 -34.92 -19.89 7.19
N ILE A 6 -34.24 -19.64 6.08
CA ILE A 6 -32.83 -19.23 6.09
C ILE A 6 -32.82 -17.85 6.75
N LYS A 7 -32.31 -17.76 7.98
CA LYS A 7 -32.05 -16.46 8.61
C LYS A 7 -31.03 -15.73 7.75
N SER A 8 -31.38 -14.55 7.25
CA SER A 8 -30.42 -13.62 6.66
C SER A 8 -29.33 -13.36 7.70
N GLN A 9 -28.08 -13.51 7.29
CA GLN A 9 -26.94 -13.19 8.12
C GLN A 9 -27.03 -11.71 8.49
N ASP A 10 -27.17 -11.42 9.78
CA ASP A 10 -27.19 -10.06 10.29
C ASP A 10 -25.79 -9.47 10.03
N LEU A 11 -25.72 -8.41 9.24
CA LEU A 11 -24.48 -7.71 8.92
C LEU A 11 -24.07 -6.88 10.14
N SER A 12 -23.49 -7.51 11.15
CA SER A 12 -22.88 -6.79 12.27
C SER A 12 -21.52 -6.22 11.84
N ILE A 13 -21.33 -4.92 12.04
CA ILE A 13 -20.04 -4.27 11.82
C ILE A 13 -19.14 -4.58 13.02
N ASP A 14 -18.05 -5.31 12.80
CA ASP A 14 -17.07 -5.61 13.85
C ASP A 14 -16.26 -4.37 14.23
N TRP A 15 -15.70 -3.68 13.23
CA TRP A 15 -14.92 -2.45 13.44
C TRP A 15 -14.89 -1.56 12.20
N ILE A 16 -14.68 -0.27 12.43
CA ILE A 16 -14.38 0.74 11.41
C ILE A 16 -13.06 1.42 11.80
N ARG A 17 -12.21 1.65 10.80
CA ARG A 17 -11.00 2.46 10.92
C ARG A 17 -10.96 3.47 9.78
N SER A 18 -10.50 4.67 10.09
CA SER A 18 -10.30 5.76 9.13
C SER A 18 -8.89 6.30 9.33
N TYR A 19 -8.15 6.37 8.22
CA TYR A 19 -6.78 6.86 8.15
C TYR A 19 -6.68 7.83 6.99
N GLY A 20 -5.84 8.86 7.14
CA GLY A 20 -5.67 9.91 6.13
C GLY A 20 -5.46 11.28 6.74
N GLY A 21 -5.45 12.29 5.88
CA GLY A 21 -5.12 13.67 6.16
C GLY A 21 -6.15 14.66 5.64
N LYS A 22 -5.69 15.89 5.43
CA LYS A 22 -6.50 16.97 4.81
C LYS A 22 -6.41 16.99 3.29
N SER A 23 -5.41 16.31 2.73
CA SER A 23 -5.12 16.29 1.29
C SER A 23 -5.57 14.96 0.67
N ALA A 24 -5.11 14.64 -0.54
CA ALA A 24 -5.51 13.41 -1.21
C ALA A 24 -4.95 12.16 -0.52
N ASP A 25 -5.84 11.24 -0.12
CA ASP A 25 -5.48 9.91 0.39
C ASP A 25 -6.33 8.86 -0.34
N ASN A 26 -5.68 7.85 -0.91
CA ASN A 26 -6.40 6.80 -1.64
C ASN A 26 -5.87 5.43 -1.26
N ALA A 27 -6.75 4.57 -0.75
CA ALA A 27 -6.49 3.14 -0.59
C ALA A 27 -6.85 2.42 -1.90
N LEU A 28 -5.86 1.77 -2.52
CA LEU A 28 -5.99 1.21 -3.86
C LEU A 28 -6.05 -0.32 -3.87
N SER A 29 -5.49 -0.98 -2.86
CA SER A 29 -5.56 -2.44 -2.74
C SER A 29 -5.55 -2.91 -1.29
N ILE A 30 -6.16 -4.08 -1.08
CA ILE A 30 -6.32 -4.76 0.19
C ILE A 30 -6.10 -6.27 0.01
N ALA A 31 -5.45 -6.91 0.98
CA ALA A 31 -5.38 -8.37 1.07
C ALA A 31 -5.36 -8.84 2.52
N LEU A 32 -5.59 -10.14 2.71
CA LEU A 32 -5.56 -10.80 4.01
C LEU A 32 -4.36 -11.73 4.09
N ASP A 33 -3.75 -11.84 5.27
CA ASP A 33 -2.86 -12.97 5.58
C ASP A 33 -3.65 -14.17 6.13
N ASN A 34 -2.95 -15.29 6.37
CA ASN A 34 -3.56 -16.53 6.88
C ASN A 34 -4.20 -16.37 8.27
N ASP A 35 -3.87 -15.32 9.02
CA ASP A 35 -4.40 -15.03 10.35
C ASP A 35 -5.56 -14.02 10.32
N ASN A 36 -6.05 -13.68 9.12
CA ASN A 36 -7.05 -12.64 8.84
C ASN A 36 -6.60 -11.23 9.27
N ASN A 37 -5.30 -10.97 9.30
CA ASN A 37 -4.83 -9.58 9.39
C ASN A 37 -4.97 -8.93 8.02
N VAL A 38 -5.36 -7.66 8.02
CA VAL A 38 -5.62 -6.86 6.85
C VAL A 38 -4.39 -6.07 6.47
N TYR A 39 -4.03 -6.12 5.19
CA TYR A 39 -3.00 -5.28 4.58
C TYR A 39 -3.65 -4.33 3.60
N VAL A 40 -3.30 -3.04 3.68
CA VAL A 40 -3.82 -2.00 2.78
C VAL A 40 -2.65 -1.20 2.22
N THR A 41 -2.71 -0.87 0.93
CA THR A 41 -1.75 0.03 0.27
C THR A 41 -2.46 1.08 -0.58
N GLY A 42 -1.69 2.08 -1.00
CA GLY A 42 -2.17 3.20 -1.76
C GLY A 42 -1.16 4.33 -1.73
N TYR A 43 -1.66 5.55 -1.77
CA TYR A 43 -0.86 6.76 -1.61
C TYR A 43 -1.55 7.79 -0.71
N PHE A 44 -0.76 8.72 -0.17
CA PHE A 44 -1.23 9.84 0.64
C PHE A 44 -0.44 11.11 0.32
N GLN A 45 -1.05 12.27 0.54
CA GLN A 45 -0.47 13.59 0.31
C GLN A 45 -0.40 14.40 1.60
N GLY A 46 0.70 15.10 1.82
CA GLY A 46 0.90 15.93 2.99
C GLY A 46 1.00 15.11 4.28
N ILE A 47 0.21 15.47 5.29
CA ILE A 47 0.20 14.78 6.58
C ILE A 47 -0.99 13.83 6.63
N ALA A 48 -0.71 12.52 6.70
CA ALA A 48 -1.72 11.50 6.97
C ALA A 48 -1.59 10.97 8.39
N LYS A 49 -2.73 10.67 9.01
CA LYS A 49 -2.82 10.15 10.37
C LYS A 49 -3.18 8.67 10.38
N PHE A 50 -2.34 7.87 11.03
CA PHE A 50 -2.55 6.46 11.31
C PHE A 50 -2.62 6.26 12.83
N ASP A 51 -3.84 6.16 13.36
CA ASP A 51 -4.14 6.21 14.81
C ASP A 51 -3.52 7.45 15.48
N LYS A 52 -2.48 7.27 16.30
CA LYS A 52 -1.81 8.35 17.04
C LYS A 52 -0.53 8.85 16.34
N TYR A 53 -0.22 8.31 15.17
CA TYR A 53 1.00 8.60 14.44
C TYR A 53 0.69 9.45 13.21
N ASP A 54 1.41 10.55 13.06
CA ASP A 54 1.38 11.38 11.88
C ASP A 54 2.56 11.00 10.98
N VAL A 55 2.28 10.78 9.70
CA VAL A 55 3.29 10.52 8.67
C VAL A 55 3.22 11.63 7.61
N ASN A 56 4.39 12.07 7.15
CA ASN A 56 4.52 13.11 6.13
C ASN A 56 4.91 12.44 4.81
N SER A 57 4.29 12.87 3.71
CA SER A 57 4.78 12.58 2.38
C SER A 57 5.95 13.49 2.03
N PHE A 58 6.83 13.02 1.15
CA PHE A 58 7.98 13.77 0.65
C PHE A 58 7.85 13.96 -0.86
N GLY A 59 7.10 14.99 -1.25
CA GLY A 59 6.69 15.24 -2.63
C GLY A 59 5.19 15.46 -2.69
N ASP A 60 4.57 15.14 -3.83
CA ASP A 60 3.12 15.23 -3.97
C ASP A 60 2.42 14.05 -3.30
N THR A 61 2.90 12.81 -3.49
CA THR A 61 2.29 11.63 -2.88
C THR A 61 3.31 10.57 -2.53
N ASP A 62 3.23 10.01 -1.32
CA ASP A 62 4.05 8.86 -0.92
C ASP A 62 3.20 7.58 -0.86
N ILE A 63 3.84 6.44 -1.10
CA ILE A 63 3.24 5.11 -0.91
C ILE A 63 3.04 4.85 0.58
N PHE A 64 1.93 4.23 0.96
CA PHE A 64 1.81 3.59 2.27
C PHE A 64 1.56 2.08 2.14
N LEU A 65 2.03 1.32 3.12
CA LEU A 65 1.66 -0.08 3.37
C LEU A 65 1.34 -0.23 4.85
N THR A 66 0.13 -0.64 5.16
CA THR A 66 -0.37 -0.72 6.53
C THR A 66 -0.86 -2.12 6.84
N LYS A 67 -0.51 -2.64 8.02
CA LYS A 67 -1.08 -3.87 8.59
C LYS A 67 -2.01 -3.55 9.76
N ILE A 68 -3.20 -4.14 9.75
CA ILE A 68 -4.21 -4.06 10.79
C ILE A 68 -4.53 -5.51 11.21
N ASP A 69 -4.61 -5.80 12.50
CA ASP A 69 -4.99 -7.14 12.94
C ASP A 69 -6.48 -7.41 12.74
N LYS A 70 -6.88 -8.67 12.88
CA LYS A 70 -8.28 -9.11 12.75
C LYS A 70 -9.27 -8.39 13.69
N SER A 71 -8.78 -7.80 14.79
CA SER A 71 -9.60 -7.02 15.73
C SER A 71 -9.72 -5.54 15.34
N GLY A 72 -9.12 -5.15 14.21
CA GLY A 72 -9.09 -3.78 13.71
C GLY A 72 -7.99 -2.93 14.35
N LYS A 73 -7.04 -3.50 15.10
CA LYS A 73 -5.96 -2.71 15.71
C LYS A 73 -4.82 -2.53 14.70
N LEU A 74 -4.37 -1.28 14.52
CA LEU A 74 -3.20 -0.99 13.71
C LEU A 74 -1.96 -1.68 14.29
N CYS A 75 -1.30 -2.52 13.48
CA CYS A 75 -0.06 -3.17 13.85
C CYS A 75 1.14 -2.28 13.50
N TRP A 76 1.19 -1.84 12.24
CA TRP A 76 2.26 -0.98 11.73
C TRP A 76 1.84 -0.31 10.42
N THR A 77 2.48 0.83 10.14
CA THR A 77 2.45 1.53 8.85
C THR A 77 3.87 1.75 8.36
N LYS A 78 4.11 1.52 7.08
CA LYS A 78 5.34 1.85 6.36
C LYS A 78 5.01 2.84 5.26
N THR A 79 5.89 3.81 5.04
CA THR A 79 5.76 4.76 3.93
C THR A 79 7.01 4.75 3.09
N PHE A 80 6.84 4.95 1.78
CA PHE A 80 7.91 4.93 0.80
C PHE A 80 7.72 6.06 -0.19
N GLY A 81 8.75 6.87 -0.36
CA GLY A 81 8.75 8.03 -1.24
C GLY A 81 10.17 8.52 -1.45
N SER A 82 10.30 9.58 -2.23
CA SER A 82 11.55 10.30 -2.39
C SER A 82 11.98 10.98 -1.09
N ARG A 83 13.22 11.48 -1.01
CA ARG A 83 13.68 12.35 0.09
C ARG A 83 14.17 13.71 -0.41
N PHE A 84 13.96 13.99 -1.69
CA PHE A 84 14.50 15.17 -2.35
C PHE A 84 13.38 15.97 -2.99
N PHE A 85 13.07 17.12 -2.39
CA PHE A 85 12.26 18.14 -3.05
C PHE A 85 13.12 18.84 -4.09
N ARG A 86 12.89 18.55 -5.37
CA ARG A 86 13.51 19.28 -6.49
C ARG A 86 12.50 20.15 -7.24
N ASN A 87 11.58 20.85 -6.58
CA ASN A 87 10.54 21.65 -7.26
C ASN A 87 9.82 20.90 -8.41
N LEU A 88 9.76 19.57 -8.31
CA LEU A 88 9.14 18.68 -9.26
C LEU A 88 7.96 18.00 -8.58
N THR A 89 6.90 17.76 -9.34
CA THR A 89 5.80 16.86 -8.94
C THR A 89 6.34 15.43 -8.93
N ILE A 90 6.71 14.97 -7.75
CA ILE A 90 7.16 13.60 -7.49
C ILE A 90 5.97 12.84 -6.92
N THR A 91 5.57 11.79 -7.62
CA THR A 91 4.44 10.94 -7.25
C THR A 91 4.85 9.49 -7.20
N GLU A 92 4.57 8.86 -6.08
CA GLU A 92 4.73 7.45 -5.84
C GLU A 92 3.39 6.86 -5.40
N SER A 93 3.08 5.66 -5.89
CA SER A 93 1.78 5.03 -5.63
C SER A 93 1.88 3.52 -5.54
N GLY A 94 1.37 2.96 -4.44
CA GLY A 94 1.16 1.51 -4.31
C GLY A 94 -0.17 1.13 -4.94
N TYR A 95 -0.14 0.39 -6.05
CA TYR A 95 -1.34 0.09 -6.84
C TYR A 95 -1.98 -1.24 -6.47
N ASP A 96 -1.19 -2.27 -6.18
CA ASP A 96 -1.73 -3.58 -5.83
C ASP A 96 -0.85 -4.32 -4.84
N LEU A 97 -1.47 -5.18 -4.02
CA LEU A 97 -0.76 -6.03 -3.08
C LEU A 97 -1.36 -7.44 -3.04
N THR A 98 -0.52 -8.42 -2.74
CA THR A 98 -0.94 -9.79 -2.43
C THR A 98 -0.09 -10.36 -1.31
N VAL A 99 -0.60 -11.40 -0.66
CA VAL A 99 0.07 -12.10 0.44
C VAL A 99 0.21 -13.58 0.08
N ASP A 100 1.43 -14.13 0.16
CA ASP A 100 1.63 -15.57 -0.09
C ASP A 100 1.29 -16.43 1.14
N LYS A 101 1.28 -17.76 0.94
CA LYS A 101 1.00 -18.74 2.00
C LYS A 101 1.96 -18.69 3.21
N HIS A 102 3.09 -18.00 3.11
CA HIS A 102 4.02 -17.79 4.22
C HIS A 102 3.89 -16.38 4.82
N ASN A 103 2.79 -15.68 4.50
CA ASN A 103 2.49 -14.32 4.90
C ASN A 103 3.54 -13.29 4.45
N ASN A 104 4.26 -13.55 3.34
CA ASN A 104 5.05 -12.49 2.71
C ASN A 104 4.14 -11.60 1.88
N ILE A 105 4.37 -10.29 1.95
CA ILE A 105 3.63 -9.28 1.20
C ILE A 105 4.39 -8.98 -0.08
N TYR A 106 3.68 -8.96 -1.20
CA TYR A 106 4.17 -8.47 -2.49
C TYR A 106 3.39 -7.22 -2.83
N LEU A 107 4.10 -6.13 -3.09
CA LEU A 107 3.55 -4.82 -3.42
C LEU A 107 4.05 -4.43 -4.80
N THR A 108 3.17 -3.89 -5.63
CA THR A 108 3.55 -3.25 -6.89
C THR A 108 2.99 -1.85 -6.95
N GLY A 109 3.69 -0.99 -7.66
CA GLY A 109 3.38 0.42 -7.76
C GLY A 109 4.23 1.10 -8.80
N SER A 110 4.10 2.41 -8.91
CA SER A 110 4.99 3.26 -9.72
C SER A 110 5.64 4.33 -8.86
N PHE A 111 6.72 4.89 -9.41
CA PHE A 111 7.42 6.03 -8.81
C PHE A 111 8.05 6.90 -9.89
N ARG A 112 8.16 8.20 -9.60
CA ARG A 112 8.88 9.17 -10.44
C ARG A 112 10.18 9.58 -9.80
N ASP A 113 11.19 9.87 -10.63
CA ASP A 113 12.55 10.27 -10.22
C ASP A 113 13.23 9.27 -9.29
N THR A 114 12.92 9.28 -7.98
CA THR A 114 13.52 8.36 -7.02
C THR A 114 12.52 7.91 -5.96
N VAL A 115 12.59 6.64 -5.57
CA VAL A 115 11.88 6.12 -4.39
C VAL A 115 12.86 5.38 -3.50
N ILE A 116 12.67 5.49 -2.19
CA ILE A 116 13.50 4.80 -1.20
C ILE A 116 12.65 3.78 -0.45
N PHE A 117 13.06 2.52 -0.52
CA PHE A 117 12.51 1.45 0.29
C PHE A 117 13.56 0.99 1.30
N ASP A 118 13.29 1.23 2.59
CA ASP A 118 14.24 1.06 3.70
C ASP A 118 15.59 1.75 3.40
N THR A 119 16.62 1.00 3.00
CA THR A 119 17.95 1.53 2.64
C THR A 119 18.23 1.52 1.13
N GLN A 120 17.36 0.91 0.33
CA GLN A 120 17.54 0.77 -1.10
C GLN A 120 16.88 1.93 -1.84
N LYS A 121 17.69 2.68 -2.60
CA LYS A 121 17.22 3.75 -3.49
C LYS A 121 17.04 3.19 -4.90
N LEU A 122 15.88 3.43 -5.49
CA LEU A 122 15.63 3.24 -6.92
C LEU A 122 15.60 4.60 -7.62
N ILE A 123 16.03 4.62 -8.88
CA ILE A 123 16.06 5.82 -9.72
C ILE A 123 15.39 5.46 -11.03
N SER A 124 14.33 6.18 -11.40
CA SER A 124 13.58 5.93 -12.63
C SER A 124 14.51 6.05 -13.83
N HIS A 125 14.36 5.15 -14.80
CA HIS A 125 15.09 5.21 -16.07
C HIS A 125 14.49 6.24 -17.04
N GLY A 126 13.27 6.71 -16.76
CA GLY A 126 12.55 7.69 -17.56
C GLY A 126 11.77 8.66 -16.67
N PHE A 127 10.48 8.80 -16.96
CA PHE A 127 9.60 9.68 -16.17
C PHE A 127 9.03 8.95 -14.96
N GLU A 128 8.55 7.73 -15.16
CA GLU A 128 7.83 6.95 -14.16
C GLU A 128 8.05 5.46 -14.44
N ASP A 129 8.59 4.77 -13.45
CA ASP A 129 8.92 3.35 -13.55
C ASP A 129 8.09 2.52 -12.57
N ILE A 130 7.95 1.23 -12.87
CA ILE A 130 7.26 0.26 -12.01
C ILE A 130 8.25 -0.27 -10.97
N PHE A 131 7.76 -0.53 -9.76
CA PHE A 131 8.46 -1.38 -8.81
C PHE A 131 7.65 -2.64 -8.46
N ILE A 132 8.37 -3.67 -8.04
CA ILE A 132 7.85 -4.83 -7.32
C ILE A 132 8.69 -4.97 -6.05
N ALA A 133 8.03 -4.97 -4.90
CA ALA A 133 8.66 -5.13 -3.60
C ALA A 133 8.10 -6.36 -2.87
N LYS A 134 8.96 -7.03 -2.10
CA LYS A 134 8.56 -8.09 -1.18
C LYS A 134 8.92 -7.70 0.25
N PHE A 135 7.99 -7.91 1.17
CA PHE A 135 8.16 -7.68 2.61
C PHE A 135 7.83 -8.93 3.41
N ASN A 136 8.37 -9.02 4.64
CA ASN A 136 7.93 -10.02 5.61
C ASN A 136 6.74 -9.53 6.46
N THR A 137 6.25 -10.39 7.35
CA THR A 137 5.07 -10.16 8.21
C THR A 137 5.15 -8.92 9.11
N ILE A 138 6.37 -8.47 9.44
CA ILE A 138 6.64 -7.28 10.26
C ILE A 138 6.95 -6.03 9.42
N GLY A 139 6.77 -6.12 8.09
CA GLY A 139 6.93 -4.99 7.17
C GLY A 139 8.38 -4.64 6.86
N GLN A 140 9.34 -5.55 7.06
CA GLN A 140 10.73 -5.36 6.63
C GLN A 140 10.89 -5.75 5.16
N GLN A 141 11.57 -4.93 4.38
CA GLN A 141 11.88 -5.26 2.99
C GLN A 141 12.76 -6.51 2.91
N LYS A 142 12.35 -7.46 2.06
CA LYS A 142 13.17 -8.60 1.62
C LYS A 142 13.92 -8.27 0.34
N TRP A 143 13.23 -7.69 -0.63
CA TRP A 143 13.82 -7.17 -1.86
C TRP A 143 12.88 -6.16 -2.51
N VAL A 144 13.44 -5.27 -3.32
CA VAL A 144 12.69 -4.48 -4.30
C VAL A 144 13.39 -4.55 -5.65
N LYS A 145 12.60 -4.58 -6.72
CA LYS A 145 13.04 -4.59 -8.11
C LYS A 145 12.31 -3.50 -8.88
N GLN A 146 13.02 -2.87 -9.79
CA GLN A 146 12.51 -1.88 -10.73
C GLN A 146 12.28 -2.54 -12.10
N ILE A 147 11.21 -2.11 -12.77
CA ILE A 147 10.89 -2.48 -14.15
C ILE A 147 10.49 -1.19 -14.87
N GLY A 148 11.31 -0.72 -15.80
CA GLY A 148 11.04 0.51 -16.53
C GLY A 148 12.08 0.79 -17.60
N GLY A 149 11.68 1.58 -18.59
CA GLY A 149 12.48 2.04 -19.72
C GLY A 149 12.65 3.56 -19.70
N VAL A 150 12.97 4.17 -20.83
CA VAL A 150 13.18 5.63 -20.90
C VAL A 150 11.87 6.44 -20.96
N HIS A 151 10.71 5.80 -20.84
CA HIS A 151 9.39 6.41 -20.96
C HIS A 151 8.60 6.29 -19.64
N GLN A 152 7.27 6.21 -19.72
CA GLN A 152 6.39 6.00 -18.58
C GLN A 152 5.86 4.57 -18.61
N GLU A 153 6.03 3.86 -17.51
CA GLU A 153 5.47 2.52 -17.29
C GLU A 153 4.58 2.50 -16.05
N LEU A 154 3.33 2.06 -16.24
CA LEU A 154 2.34 1.93 -15.17
C LEU A 154 1.99 0.45 -14.97
N PRO A 155 1.98 -0.07 -13.72
CA PRO A 155 1.52 -1.42 -13.49
C PRO A 155 0.01 -1.46 -13.68
N LYS A 156 -0.48 -2.55 -14.29
CA LYS A 156 -1.90 -2.77 -14.50
C LYS A 156 -2.33 -4.08 -13.85
N LYS A 157 -3.32 -3.99 -12.97
CA LYS A 157 -3.98 -5.18 -12.42
C LYS A 157 -4.86 -5.81 -13.50
N TYR A 158 -4.61 -7.07 -13.79
CA TYR A 158 -5.53 -7.92 -14.54
C TYR A 158 -6.11 -8.95 -13.56
N CYS A 159 -7.40 -8.84 -13.26
CA CYS A 159 -8.08 -9.89 -12.50
C CYS A 159 -8.15 -11.15 -13.37
N CYS A 160 -7.33 -12.16 -13.09
CA CYS A 160 -7.55 -13.49 -13.63
C CYS A 160 -8.76 -14.10 -12.89
N LYS A 161 -9.74 -14.58 -13.66
CA LYS A 161 -10.94 -15.25 -13.16
C LYS A 161 -10.60 -16.62 -12.58
#